data_AF-A0A2E4GZX8-F1
#
_entry.id   AF-A0A2E4GZX8-F1
#
_cell.length_a   1.000
_cell.length_b   1.000
_cell.length_c   1.000
_cell.angle_alpha   90.00
_cell.angle_beta   90.00
_cell.angle_gamma   90.00
#
_symmetry.space_group_name_H-M   'P 1'
#
loop_
_entity.id
_entity.type
_entity.pdbx_description
1 polymer ?
#
loop_
_entity_poly.entity_id
_entity_poly.type
_entity_poly.pdbx_seq_one_letter_code
_entity_poly.pdbx_strand_id
1 'polypeptide(L)'
;MRRGQISPIRELTGMPAVDQTGVEHVGTHFHDLSFPEQFLVWAVRMWLRASCQSPKLFQMLGEAFQVLGLPEAGQALDKGMCILSAGTERDLIFFGPESECLSSDEYEFIRIISAYQAKDVQQAEAVLDTWLPLAGTRVAGAAYAEFASLMSRGGLSLIQAPSLENRNHPSAGDISPPATLLH
;
A
#
# COMPACT_ATOMS: atom_id res chain seq x y z
N MET A 1 23.07 -30.17 36.17
CA MET A 1 24.32 -29.82 35.43
C MET A 1 24.54 -30.85 34.32
N ARG A 2 24.29 -30.49 33.05
CA ARG A 2 24.75 -31.24 31.88
C ARG A 2 25.48 -30.25 30.98
N ARG A 3 26.78 -30.48 30.75
CA ARG A 3 27.61 -29.71 29.82
C ARG A 3 27.26 -30.17 28.41
N GLY A 4 26.75 -29.26 27.58
CA GLY A 4 26.62 -29.47 26.14
C GLY A 4 28.00 -29.37 25.47
N GLN A 5 28.34 -30.36 24.67
CA GLN A 5 29.48 -30.32 23.76
C GLN A 5 29.16 -29.39 22.59
N ILE A 6 30.05 -28.44 22.33
CA ILE A 6 30.05 -27.56 21.17
C ILE A 6 30.87 -28.26 20.09
N SER A 7 30.28 -28.45 18.90
CA SER A 7 31.02 -28.80 17.68
C SER A 7 31.16 -27.57 16.77
N PRO A 8 32.24 -27.47 15.99
CA PRO A 8 32.71 -26.21 15.41
C PRO A 8 32.03 -25.81 14.10
N ILE A 9 32.14 -24.51 13.85
CA ILE A 9 31.72 -23.73 12.69
C ILE A 9 32.20 -24.36 11.37
N ARG A 10 31.27 -24.62 10.44
CA ARG A 10 31.58 -24.84 9.03
C ARG A 10 31.49 -23.50 8.31
N GLU A 11 32.64 -23.00 7.87
CA GLU A 11 32.75 -22.03 6.79
C GLU A 11 32.10 -22.61 5.53
N LEU A 12 31.02 -21.99 5.06
CA LEU A 12 30.46 -22.20 3.74
C LEU A 12 30.80 -20.98 2.89
N THR A 13 32.04 -20.97 2.41
CA THR A 13 32.48 -20.17 1.28
C THR A 13 31.85 -20.75 0.02
N GLY A 14 30.93 -20.00 -0.59
CA GLY A 14 30.33 -20.36 -1.88
C GLY A 14 28.84 -20.07 -1.97
N MET A 15 28.44 -18.81 -1.86
CA MET A 15 27.15 -18.38 -2.40
C MET A 15 27.40 -17.85 -3.83
N PRO A 16 26.75 -18.40 -4.86
CA PRO A 16 26.69 -17.70 -6.14
C PRO A 16 25.90 -16.40 -5.93
N ALA A 17 26.36 -15.33 -6.58
CA ALA A 17 25.60 -14.11 -6.72
C ALA A 17 24.22 -14.47 -7.28
N VAL A 18 23.17 -14.25 -6.50
CA VAL A 18 21.80 -14.29 -7.01
C VAL A 18 21.67 -13.10 -7.94
N ASP A 19 21.69 -13.43 -9.22
CA ASP A 19 21.40 -12.55 -10.33
C ASP A 19 19.98 -12.00 -10.16
N GLN A 20 19.86 -10.71 -9.83
CA GLN A 20 18.59 -10.00 -9.72
C GLN A 20 18.07 -9.61 -11.12
N THR A 21 18.01 -10.58 -12.01
CA THR A 21 17.46 -10.38 -13.36
C THR A 21 15.98 -10.71 -13.35
N GLY A 22 15.16 -9.66 -13.44
CA GLY A 22 13.81 -9.73 -14.01
C GLY A 22 12.67 -9.90 -13.01
N VAL A 23 12.48 -8.91 -12.12
CA VAL A 23 11.12 -8.56 -11.72
C VAL A 23 10.77 -7.31 -12.54
N GLU A 24 9.82 -7.44 -13.46
CA GLU A 24 9.29 -6.32 -14.22
C GLU A 24 8.73 -5.29 -13.22
N HIS A 25 9.50 -4.24 -12.95
CA HIS A 25 9.04 -3.05 -12.25
C HIS A 25 8.12 -2.28 -13.20
N VAL A 26 6.87 -2.71 -13.29
CA VAL A 26 5.82 -1.92 -13.92
C VAL A 26 5.56 -0.73 -12.99
N GLY A 27 6.12 0.42 -13.39
CA GLY A 27 6.35 1.59 -12.57
C GLY A 27 5.10 2.19 -11.95
N THR A 28 5.04 2.13 -10.62
CA THR A 28 4.36 3.13 -9.79
C THR A 28 5.33 3.52 -8.68
N HIS A 29 5.81 4.76 -8.69
CA HIS A 29 6.66 5.26 -7.62
C HIS A 29 5.78 5.74 -6.46
N PHE A 30 6.30 5.61 -5.24
CA PHE A 30 5.62 6.09 -4.03
C PHE A 30 5.22 7.56 -4.14
N HIS A 31 6.04 8.39 -4.78
CA HIS A 31 5.77 9.82 -4.96
C HIS A 31 4.70 10.14 -6.02
N ASP A 32 4.31 9.18 -6.86
CA ASP A 32 3.23 9.36 -7.84
C ASP A 32 1.84 9.21 -7.21
N LEU A 33 1.79 8.67 -5.99
CA LEU A 33 0.56 8.48 -5.23
C LEU A 33 0.01 9.82 -4.71
N SER A 34 -1.31 9.91 -4.53
CA SER A 34 -1.93 11.01 -3.78
C SER A 34 -1.51 10.98 -2.31
N PHE A 35 -1.64 12.10 -1.59
CA PHE A 35 -1.30 12.15 -0.17
C PHE A 35 -2.00 11.05 0.67
N PRO A 36 -3.32 10.79 0.53
CA PRO A 36 -3.98 9.69 1.24
C PRO A 36 -3.36 8.31 0.97
N GLU A 37 -2.97 8.04 -0.28
CA GLU A 37 -2.33 6.78 -0.68
C GLU A 37 -0.89 6.67 -0.14
N GLN A 38 -0.11 7.76 -0.23
CA GLN A 38 1.23 7.84 0.36
C GLN A 38 1.17 7.59 1.88
N PHE A 39 0.23 8.23 2.56
CA PHE A 39 0.03 8.06 4.00
C PHE A 39 -0.36 6.62 4.35
N LEU A 40 -1.26 6.01 3.58
CA LEU A 40 -1.65 4.62 3.75
C LEU A 40 -0.44 3.68 3.65
N VAL A 41 0.32 3.79 2.56
CA VAL A 41 1.49 2.94 2.32
C VAL A 41 2.54 3.18 3.40
N TRP A 42 2.85 4.44 3.72
CA TRP A 42 3.77 4.79 4.80
C TRP A 42 3.34 4.17 6.14
N ALA A 43 2.06 4.26 6.49
CA ALA A 43 1.53 3.74 7.75
C ALA A 43 1.70 2.21 7.86
N VAL A 44 1.44 1.47 6.78
CA VAL A 44 1.62 0.01 6.72
C VAL A 44 3.10 -0.37 6.83
N ARG A 45 3.97 0.30 6.07
CA ARG A 45 5.42 0.09 6.11
C ARG A 45 5.99 0.36 7.50
N MET A 46 5.51 1.43 8.15
CA MET A 46 5.87 1.77 9.52
C MET A 46 5.39 0.74 10.51
N TRP A 47 4.16 0.24 10.37
CA TRP A 47 3.63 -0.84 11.21
C TRP A 47 4.50 -2.10 11.13
N LEU A 48 4.85 -2.53 9.92
CA LEU A 48 5.70 -3.71 9.70
C LEU A 48 7.12 -3.51 10.25
N ARG A 49 7.70 -2.31 10.08
CA ARG A 49 8.99 -1.98 10.70
C ARG A 49 8.89 -1.99 12.22
N ALA A 50 7.81 -1.45 12.78
CA ALA A 50 7.56 -1.41 14.22
C ALA A 50 7.42 -2.81 14.82
N SER A 51 6.68 -3.71 14.15
CA SER A 51 6.48 -5.10 14.60
C SER A 51 7.79 -5.89 14.64
N CYS A 52 8.75 -5.58 13.76
CA CYS A 52 10.03 -6.27 13.71
C CYS A 52 11.13 -5.65 14.60
N GLN A 53 11.11 -4.33 14.83
CA GLN A 53 12.30 -3.61 15.34
C GLN A 53 12.10 -2.88 16.67
N SER A 54 10.99 -2.14 16.86
CA SER A 54 10.89 -1.26 18.02
C SER A 54 9.46 -0.79 18.34
N PRO A 55 9.04 -0.90 19.62
CA PRO A 55 7.82 -0.27 20.11
C PRO A 55 7.74 1.24 19.92
N LYS A 56 8.89 1.94 19.84
CA LYS A 56 8.92 3.40 19.59
C LYS A 56 8.32 3.79 18.24
N LEU A 57 8.37 2.89 17.26
CA LEU A 57 7.80 3.15 15.94
C LEU A 57 6.27 3.03 15.96
N PHE A 58 5.69 2.19 16.84
CA PHE A 58 4.23 2.20 17.07
C PHE A 58 3.77 3.52 17.69
N GLN A 59 4.58 4.11 18.59
CA GLN A 59 4.28 5.45 19.12
C GLN A 59 4.30 6.50 18.01
N MET A 60 5.31 6.52 17.14
CA MET A 60 5.39 7.43 16.00
C MET A 60 4.20 7.28 15.05
N LEU A 61 3.79 6.04 14.76
CA LEU A 61 2.60 5.76 13.95
C LEU A 61 1.33 6.31 14.62
N GLY A 62 1.17 6.08 15.93
CA GLY A 62 0.05 6.62 16.71
C GLY A 62 0.02 8.14 16.72
N GLU A 63 1.18 8.80 16.89
CA GLU A 63 1.32 10.26 16.83
C GLU A 63 0.94 10.82 15.46
N ALA A 64 1.31 10.13 14.36
CA ALA A 64 0.92 10.55 13.01
C ALA A 64 -0.60 10.51 12.81
N PHE A 65 -1.27 9.45 13.27
CA PHE A 65 -2.74 9.38 13.26
C PHE A 65 -3.38 10.45 14.16
N GLN A 66 -2.78 10.78 15.30
CA GLN A 66 -3.25 11.87 16.17
C GLN A 66 -3.14 13.24 15.50
N VAL A 67 -2.03 13.53 14.81
CA VAL A 67 -1.84 14.79 14.08
C VAL A 67 -2.88 14.96 12.98
N LEU A 68 -3.31 13.87 12.35
CA LEU A 68 -4.39 13.88 11.36
C LEU A 68 -5.80 13.92 11.98
N GLY A 69 -5.91 13.87 13.32
CA GLY A 69 -7.20 13.82 14.02
C GLY A 69 -7.94 12.49 13.82
N LEU A 70 -7.21 11.40 13.57
CA LEU A 70 -7.75 10.07 13.27
C LEU A 70 -7.16 8.95 14.16
N PRO A 71 -7.09 9.10 15.50
CA PRO A 71 -6.50 8.06 16.37
C PRO A 71 -7.20 6.71 16.25
N GLU A 72 -8.52 6.69 16.06
CA GLU A 72 -9.28 5.45 15.88
C GLU A 72 -8.90 4.74 14.58
N ALA A 73 -8.52 5.47 13.54
CA ALA A 73 -8.07 4.87 12.29
C ALA A 73 -6.74 4.12 12.51
N GLY A 74 -5.83 4.67 13.30
CA GLY A 74 -4.60 3.97 13.68
C GLY A 74 -4.87 2.64 14.41
N GLN A 75 -5.86 2.62 15.30
CA GLN A 75 -6.28 1.39 15.99
C GLN A 75 -6.94 0.37 15.05
N ALA A 76 -7.78 0.83 14.13
CA ALA A 76 -8.41 -0.05 13.13
C ALA A 76 -7.37 -0.66 12.19
N LEU A 77 -6.38 0.13 11.75
CA LEU A 77 -5.25 -0.35 10.96
C LEU A 77 -4.45 -1.41 11.73
N ASP A 78 -4.09 -1.13 12.99
CA ASP A 78 -3.35 -2.07 13.84
C ASP A 78 -4.04 -3.43 13.96
N LYS A 79 -5.37 -3.43 14.22
CA LYS A 79 -6.17 -4.67 14.24
C LYS A 79 -6.09 -5.41 12.91
N GLY A 80 -6.31 -4.72 11.80
CA GLY A 80 -6.24 -5.31 10.45
C GLY A 80 -4.88 -5.93 10.17
N MET A 81 -3.81 -5.20 10.46
CA MET A 81 -2.44 -5.67 10.27
C MET A 81 -2.07 -6.86 11.18
N CYS A 82 -2.55 -6.88 12.43
CA CYS A 82 -2.40 -8.04 13.30
C CYS A 82 -3.04 -9.30 12.68
N ILE A 83 -4.28 -9.18 12.19
CA ILE A 83 -5.00 -10.30 11.55
C ILE A 83 -4.26 -10.75 10.28
N LEU A 84 -3.84 -9.79 9.45
CA LEU A 84 -3.11 -10.08 8.22
C LEU A 84 -1.80 -10.83 8.51
N SER A 85 -1.01 -10.32 9.45
CA SER A 85 0.28 -10.91 9.81
C SER A 85 0.17 -12.32 10.40
N ALA A 86 -0.92 -12.60 11.12
CA ALA A 86 -1.14 -13.90 11.75
C ALA A 86 -1.81 -14.91 10.81
N GLY A 87 -2.58 -14.43 9.83
CA GLY A 87 -3.47 -15.27 9.02
C GLY A 87 -3.04 -15.45 7.57
N THR A 88 -2.02 -14.75 7.09
CA THR A 88 -1.65 -14.84 5.67
C THR A 88 -1.07 -16.21 5.30
N GLU A 89 -1.50 -16.74 4.15
CA GLU A 89 -1.08 -18.06 3.66
C GLU A 89 0.08 -17.98 2.65
N ARG A 90 0.48 -16.76 2.27
CA ARG A 90 1.58 -16.51 1.33
C ARG A 90 2.51 -15.42 1.84
N ASP A 91 3.70 -15.37 1.26
CA ASP A 91 4.63 -14.28 1.49
C ASP A 91 4.09 -13.00 0.82
N LEU A 92 3.73 -12.01 1.63
CA LEU A 92 3.38 -10.67 1.18
C LEU A 92 4.62 -9.78 1.19
N ILE A 93 4.83 -9.04 0.12
CA ILE A 93 5.96 -8.15 -0.08
C ILE A 93 5.52 -6.73 0.24
N PHE A 94 6.02 -6.19 1.35
CA PHE A 94 5.90 -4.77 1.69
C PHE A 94 7.30 -4.21 1.87
N PHE A 95 7.57 -3.04 1.28
CA PHE A 95 8.89 -2.43 1.36
C PHE A 95 9.07 -1.64 2.66
N GLY A 96 10.31 -1.21 2.90
CA GLY A 96 10.61 -0.34 4.04
C GLY A 96 10.09 1.09 3.83
N PRO A 97 9.83 1.85 4.91
CA PRO A 97 9.42 3.26 4.84
C PRO A 97 10.28 4.17 3.95
N GLU A 98 11.57 3.88 3.77
CA GLU A 98 12.48 4.67 2.91
C GLU A 98 12.40 4.32 1.42
N SER A 99 11.61 3.31 1.03
CA SER A 99 11.57 2.82 -0.35
C SER A 99 10.78 3.74 -1.26
N GLU A 100 11.36 4.12 -2.39
CA GLU A 100 10.69 4.92 -3.43
C GLU A 100 9.80 4.08 -4.35
N CYS A 101 10.03 2.75 -4.40
CA CYS A 101 9.23 1.83 -5.21
C CYS A 101 8.03 1.31 -4.43
N LEU A 102 6.97 0.92 -5.14
CA LEU A 102 5.83 0.15 -4.61
C LEU A 102 5.93 -1.32 -5.00
N SER A 103 5.51 -2.20 -4.11
CA SER A 103 5.28 -3.61 -4.44
C SER A 103 3.87 -3.83 -5.02
N SER A 104 3.66 -4.99 -5.65
CA SER A 104 2.32 -5.39 -6.10
C SER A 104 1.33 -5.51 -4.93
N ASP A 105 1.77 -6.05 -3.79
CA ASP A 105 0.91 -6.23 -2.61
C ASP A 105 0.57 -4.89 -1.94
N GLU A 106 1.46 -3.90 -1.98
CA GLU A 106 1.18 -2.53 -1.53
C GLU A 106 0.11 -1.87 -2.40
N TYR A 107 0.18 -2.06 -3.71
CA TYR A 107 -0.82 -1.56 -4.63
C TYR A 107 -2.18 -2.25 -4.43
N GLU A 108 -2.19 -3.57 -4.25
CA GLU A 108 -3.40 -4.32 -3.89
C GLU A 108 -3.98 -3.86 -2.54
N PHE A 109 -3.14 -3.50 -1.56
CA PHE A 109 -3.61 -2.94 -0.29
C PHE A 109 -4.34 -1.62 -0.48
N ILE A 110 -3.80 -0.71 -1.32
CA ILE A 110 -4.49 0.52 -1.72
C ILE A 110 -5.86 0.19 -2.34
N ARG A 111 -5.92 -0.81 -3.23
CA ARG A 111 -7.18 -1.23 -3.87
C ARG A 111 -8.21 -1.76 -2.88
N ILE A 112 -7.78 -2.55 -1.88
CA ILE A 112 -8.67 -3.07 -0.82
C ILE A 112 -9.31 -1.90 -0.05
N ILE A 113 -8.50 -0.95 0.43
CA ILE A 113 -9.02 0.19 1.20
C ILE A 113 -9.90 1.08 0.32
N SER A 114 -9.51 1.32 -0.93
CA SER A 114 -10.29 2.10 -1.89
C SER A 114 -11.67 1.47 -2.17
N ALA A 115 -11.72 0.14 -2.34
CA ALA A 115 -12.96 -0.60 -2.52
C ALA A 115 -13.87 -0.49 -1.29
N TYR A 116 -13.34 -0.60 -0.07
CA TYR A 116 -14.12 -0.37 1.15
C TYR A 116 -14.62 1.07 1.31
N GLN A 117 -13.84 2.07 0.88
CA GLN A 117 -14.31 3.47 0.83
C GLN A 117 -15.48 3.63 -0.15
N ALA A 118 -15.40 2.99 -1.31
CA ALA A 118 -16.44 2.97 -2.34
C ALA A 118 -17.65 2.07 -2.00
N LYS A 119 -17.62 1.37 -0.85
CA LYS A 119 -18.63 0.38 -0.43
C LYS A 119 -18.74 -0.84 -1.35
N ASP A 120 -17.70 -1.10 -2.14
CA ASP A 120 -17.55 -2.31 -2.94
C ASP A 120 -16.88 -3.43 -2.11
N VAL A 121 -17.67 -3.99 -1.19
CA VAL A 121 -17.20 -5.05 -0.28
C VAL A 121 -16.77 -6.29 -1.03
N GLN A 122 -17.45 -6.62 -2.14
CA GLN A 122 -17.15 -7.81 -2.92
C GLN A 122 -15.76 -7.69 -3.57
N GLN A 123 -15.44 -6.55 -4.17
CA GLN A 123 -14.12 -6.32 -4.76
C GLN A 123 -13.01 -6.34 -3.71
N ALA A 124 -13.24 -5.75 -2.53
CA ALA A 124 -12.27 -5.75 -1.45
C ALA A 124 -12.00 -7.17 -0.92
N GLU A 125 -13.05 -7.94 -0.64
CA GLU A 125 -12.95 -9.31 -0.14
C GLU A 125 -12.35 -10.26 -1.19
N ALA A 126 -12.62 -10.04 -2.48
CA ALA A 126 -12.02 -10.85 -3.55
C ALA A 126 -10.49 -10.75 -3.59
N VAL A 127 -9.92 -9.59 -3.26
CA VAL A 127 -8.45 -9.44 -3.15
C VAL A 127 -7.96 -10.07 -1.84
N LEU A 128 -8.64 -9.81 -0.72
CA LEU A 128 -8.25 -10.38 0.59
C LEU A 128 -8.30 -11.90 0.62
N ASP A 129 -9.23 -12.54 -0.10
CA ASP A 129 -9.35 -13.99 -0.21
C ASP A 129 -8.14 -14.63 -0.92
N THR A 130 -7.34 -13.84 -1.64
CA THR A 130 -6.06 -14.31 -2.20
C THR A 130 -4.91 -14.27 -1.19
N TRP A 131 -5.11 -13.61 -0.04
CA TRP A 131 -4.08 -13.42 0.99
C TRP A 131 -4.38 -14.20 2.27
N LEU A 132 -5.65 -14.42 2.57
CA LEU A 132 -6.17 -14.95 3.83
C LEU A 132 -7.17 -16.09 3.58
N PRO A 133 -7.29 -17.05 4.51
CA PRO A 133 -8.40 -17.98 4.50
C PRO A 133 -9.72 -17.23 4.73
N LEU A 134 -10.84 -17.82 4.32
CA LEU A 134 -12.18 -17.21 4.41
C LEU A 134 -12.49 -16.55 5.77
N ALA A 135 -12.14 -17.20 6.89
CA ALA A 135 -12.35 -16.64 8.22
C ALA A 135 -11.49 -15.39 8.46
N GLY A 136 -10.22 -15.42 8.03
CA GLY A 136 -9.30 -14.29 8.06
C GLY A 136 -9.81 -13.14 7.19
N THR A 137 -10.29 -13.43 5.97
CA THR A 137 -10.89 -12.45 5.05
C THR A 137 -12.03 -11.68 5.72
N ARG A 138 -12.95 -12.37 6.41
CA ARG A 138 -14.09 -11.72 7.09
C ARG A 138 -13.65 -10.84 8.25
N VAL A 139 -12.73 -11.33 9.08
CA VAL A 139 -12.28 -10.62 10.28
C VAL A 139 -11.39 -9.43 9.93
N ALA A 140 -10.44 -9.60 9.00
CA ALA A 140 -9.63 -8.50 8.47
C ALA A 140 -10.48 -7.50 7.69
N GLY A 141 -11.41 -7.99 6.88
CA GLY A 141 -12.31 -7.16 6.09
C GLY A 141 -13.16 -6.21 6.95
N ALA A 142 -13.64 -6.66 8.11
CA ALA A 142 -14.34 -5.79 9.04
C ALA A 142 -13.44 -4.65 9.58
N ALA A 143 -12.19 -4.95 9.93
CA ALA A 143 -11.23 -3.95 10.40
C ALA A 143 -10.85 -2.96 9.29
N TYR A 144 -10.62 -3.45 8.07
CA TYR A 144 -10.31 -2.59 6.91
C TYR A 144 -11.50 -1.75 6.46
N ALA A 145 -12.73 -2.25 6.59
CA ALA A 145 -13.94 -1.46 6.34
C ALA A 145 -14.11 -0.32 7.37
N GLU A 146 -13.84 -0.60 8.66
CA GLU A 146 -13.83 0.41 9.72
C GLU A 146 -12.75 1.47 9.44
N PHE A 147 -11.52 1.03 9.16
CA PHE A 147 -10.40 1.90 8.82
C PHE A 147 -10.70 2.80 7.62
N ALA A 148 -11.18 2.23 6.51
CA ALA A 148 -11.56 2.96 5.30
C ALA A 148 -12.64 4.02 5.57
N SER A 149 -13.62 3.68 6.42
CA SER A 149 -14.68 4.61 6.85
C SER A 149 -14.11 5.78 7.66
N LEU A 150 -13.19 5.50 8.60
CA LEU A 150 -12.54 6.53 9.41
C LEU A 150 -11.66 7.45 8.55
N MET A 151 -10.88 6.90 7.61
CA MET A 151 -10.11 7.69 6.65
C MET A 151 -11.03 8.60 5.81
N SER A 152 -12.14 8.07 5.30
CA SER A 152 -13.10 8.87 4.51
C SER A 152 -13.70 10.01 5.31
N ARG A 153 -14.07 9.76 6.58
CA ARG A 153 -14.58 10.78 7.50
C ARG A 153 -13.53 11.85 7.84
N GLY A 154 -12.26 11.47 7.84
CA GLY A 154 -11.12 12.37 7.98
C GLY A 154 -10.73 13.15 6.73
N GLY A 155 -11.46 13.00 5.63
CA GLY A 155 -11.13 13.64 4.36
C GLY A 155 -9.99 12.97 3.59
N LEU A 156 -9.54 11.78 4.01
CA LEU A 156 -8.51 11.00 3.32
C LEU A 156 -9.17 9.96 2.40
N SER A 157 -9.59 10.41 1.21
CA SER A 157 -10.15 9.52 0.20
C SER A 157 -9.08 9.04 -0.78
N LEU A 158 -9.05 7.73 -1.01
CA LEU A 158 -8.23 7.06 -2.03
C LEU A 158 -8.97 6.97 -3.37
N ILE A 159 -10.26 7.32 -3.40
CA ILE A 159 -11.02 7.44 -4.64
C ILE A 159 -10.40 8.61 -5.39
N GLN A 160 -9.70 8.29 -6.48
CA GLN A 160 -9.14 9.30 -7.35
C GLN A 160 -10.25 10.30 -7.70
N ALA A 161 -10.04 11.58 -7.36
CA ALA A 161 -10.72 12.63 -8.08
C ALA A 161 -10.43 12.38 -9.57
N PRO A 162 -11.41 12.49 -10.48
CA PRO A 162 -11.17 12.29 -11.89
C PRO A 162 -9.97 13.14 -12.28
N SER A 163 -8.93 12.48 -12.83
CA SER A 163 -7.76 13.16 -13.32
C SER A 163 -8.24 14.35 -14.16
N LEU A 164 -7.68 15.53 -13.92
CA LEU A 164 -7.80 16.64 -14.85
C LEU A 164 -6.98 16.32 -16.11
N GLU A 165 -7.30 15.21 -16.78
CA GLU A 165 -6.80 14.85 -18.11
C GLU A 165 -7.62 15.57 -19.18
N ASN A 166 -7.94 16.85 -18.92
CA ASN A 166 -8.59 17.72 -19.88
C ASN A 166 -8.13 19.18 -19.69
N ARG A 167 -6.81 19.39 -19.67
CA ARG A 167 -6.23 20.70 -19.95
C ARG A 167 -5.22 20.59 -21.09
N ASN A 168 -5.66 21.10 -22.23
CA ASN A 168 -4.87 21.56 -23.37
C ASN A 168 -4.46 20.49 -24.40
N HIS A 169 -5.43 20.03 -25.18
CA HIS A 169 -5.18 19.86 -26.62
C HIS A 169 -5.61 21.16 -27.33
N PRO A 170 -4.70 22.03 -27.80
CA PRO A 170 -5.07 23.04 -28.77
C PRO A 170 -5.45 22.32 -30.06
N SER A 171 -6.72 22.47 -30.45
CA SER A 171 -7.23 22.04 -31.75
C SER A 171 -6.47 22.80 -32.84
N ALA A 172 -5.44 22.16 -33.40
CA ALA A 172 -4.70 22.64 -34.55
C ALA A 172 -5.26 21.92 -35.78
N GLY A 173 -6.07 22.62 -36.58
CA GLY A 173 -6.47 22.09 -37.88
C GLY A 173 -7.73 22.69 -38.51
N ASP A 174 -8.01 23.99 -38.32
CA ASP A 174 -8.94 24.69 -39.21
C ASP A 174 -8.12 25.68 -40.06
N ILE A 175 -7.51 25.16 -41.12
CA ILE A 175 -6.88 25.96 -42.18
C ILE A 175 -7.82 25.90 -43.38
N SER A 176 -8.75 26.85 -43.45
CA SER A 176 -9.38 27.24 -44.72
C SER A 176 -8.58 28.37 -45.37
N PRO A 177 -8.32 28.31 -46.69
CA PRO A 177 -7.49 29.31 -47.38
C PRO A 177 -8.26 30.61 -47.67
N PRO A 178 -7.56 31.75 -47.84
CA PRO A 178 -8.20 33.02 -48.20
C PRO A 178 -8.64 33.04 -49.66
N ALA A 179 -9.86 33.51 -49.89
CA ALA A 179 -10.42 33.78 -51.21
C ALA A 179 -9.60 34.86 -51.94
N THR A 180 -9.12 34.53 -53.14
CA THR A 180 -8.51 35.49 -54.06
C THR A 180 -9.63 36.26 -54.77
N LEU A 181 -9.80 37.53 -54.42
CA LEU A 181 -10.59 38.51 -55.17
C LEU A 181 -9.67 39.16 -56.22
N LEU A 182 -9.87 38.82 -57.49
CA LEU A 182 -9.30 39.54 -58.63
C LEU A 182 -10.26 40.66 -59.06
N HIS A 183 -9.73 41.88 -59.10
CA HIS A 183 -10.24 43.00 -59.89
C HIS A 183 -9.33 43.18 -61.10
#